data_AF-A0A1G7AMC8-F1
#
_entry.id   AF-A0A1G7AMC8-F1
#
_cell.length_a   1.000
_cell.length_b   1.000
_cell.length_c   1.000
_cell.angle_alpha   90.00
_cell.angle_beta   90.00
_cell.angle_gamma   90.00
#
_symmetry.space_group_name_H-M   'P 1'
#
loop_
_entity.id
_entity.type
_entity.pdbx_description
1 polymer ?
#
loop_
_entity_poly.entity_id
_entity_poly.type
_entity_poly.pdbx_seq_one_letter_code
_entity_poly.pdbx_strand_id
1 'polypeptide(L)'
;MRVWHRPIALVASILALAGVLPACAAPAVVNVQRANQISQYGITWRFDRDYPVGQFVNGDWWVVGPATVVSVTPGPSTAPPNEVNTLDVNEWGDTGLRDDKERRNGSMVVMSLGPAQGYDSRGITYERNVSVTFPYVLPADRSLISSISEVTVPNTVMQADLMWESEKESPNVMKAAAVLTSLSEAPPADAFRPAYVGANKQIFRASSLRWDLLQNLPVDATRYPVPPFDQYARYLERPWIDHLNGAWEGNWLVPVDNQPPYGREVARIVGTASLLLNMNATQDEKRRLLYGLVQYGIDLHGMVQLGAVFNEGGGITSGRKWPIVFAGLMLDDPSFAPSAQSSVFHEDAQTYYGQGWYGQKALWQIVMHHGTQQPYQEKPPGAWDEWDKTSEEYRTCCTVRAWVGEGLAAMLMGAKAEWNHNAFFDNIEDWMRKTDLYADNRKGYPRPPEETTTFDPFVDVFWTLHRGDVPAQPDGPSDRKWDVNQSGDMKWKWER
;
A
#
# COMPACT_ATOMS: atom_id res chain seq x y z
N MET A 1 43.36 86.40 11.69
CA MET A 1 42.14 86.39 12.52
C MET A 1 41.42 85.07 12.29
N ARG A 2 41.23 84.29 13.35
CA ARG A 2 40.47 83.03 13.36
C ARG A 2 38.98 83.34 13.47
N VAL A 3 38.12 82.72 12.66
CA VAL A 3 36.79 82.23 13.09
C VAL A 3 36.44 80.99 12.27
N TRP A 4 36.00 79.97 12.98
CA TRP A 4 35.61 78.63 12.56
C TRP A 4 34.16 78.56 12.13
N HIS A 5 33.81 77.86 11.04
CA HIS A 5 32.50 77.22 10.86
C HIS A 5 32.71 75.77 10.36
N ARG A 6 32.13 74.81 11.09
CA ARG A 6 32.13 73.36 10.82
C ARG A 6 31.00 73.01 9.85
N PRO A 7 31.18 72.06 8.91
CA PRO A 7 30.08 71.26 8.38
C PRO A 7 30.06 69.86 9.04
N ILE A 8 28.84 69.42 9.34
CA ILE A 8 28.48 68.13 9.92
C ILE A 8 28.70 67.03 8.86
N ALA A 9 29.51 66.02 9.18
CA ALA A 9 29.69 64.84 8.35
C ALA A 9 28.63 63.78 8.70
N LEU A 10 27.85 63.39 7.70
CA LEU A 10 26.86 62.32 7.76
C LEU A 10 27.60 60.97 7.78
N VAL A 11 27.50 60.22 8.88
CA VAL A 11 28.04 58.84 8.98
C VAL A 11 26.98 57.89 8.43
N ALA A 12 27.23 57.30 7.27
CA ALA A 12 26.45 56.18 6.74
C ALA A 12 27.03 54.88 7.30
N SER A 13 26.32 54.23 8.22
CA SER A 13 26.64 52.90 8.71
C SER A 13 26.22 51.85 7.67
N ILE A 14 27.20 51.21 7.02
CA ILE A 14 26.98 50.04 6.18
C ILE A 14 26.84 48.83 7.09
N LEU A 15 25.62 48.33 7.28
CA LEU A 15 25.33 47.03 7.87
C LEU A 15 25.66 45.94 6.84
N ALA A 16 26.76 45.24 7.05
CA ALA A 16 27.08 44.02 6.31
C ALA A 16 26.14 42.89 6.78
N LEU A 17 25.12 42.57 5.98
CA LEU A 17 24.39 41.31 6.09
C LEU A 17 25.33 40.18 5.67
N ALA A 18 25.89 39.47 6.65
CA ALA A 18 26.47 38.15 6.42
C ALA A 18 25.32 37.17 6.11
N GLY A 19 25.12 36.89 4.83
CA GLY A 19 24.22 35.82 4.41
C GLY A 19 24.73 34.48 4.93
N VAL A 20 23.96 33.84 5.81
CA VAL A 20 24.15 32.44 6.16
C VAL A 20 23.69 31.64 4.95
N LEU A 21 24.64 31.23 4.11
CA LEU A 21 24.40 30.19 3.12
C LEU A 21 24.09 28.89 3.88
N PRO A 22 23.03 28.15 3.51
CA PRO A 22 22.82 26.82 4.06
C PRO A 22 24.04 25.97 3.68
N ALA A 23 24.74 25.46 4.69
CA ALA A 23 25.80 24.49 4.47
C ALA A 23 25.18 23.29 3.75
N CYS A 24 25.62 23.01 2.52
CA CYS A 24 25.38 21.73 1.87
C CYS A 24 25.89 20.65 2.82
N ALA A 25 24.98 19.90 3.46
CA ALA A 25 25.35 18.70 4.18
C ALA A 25 26.07 17.78 3.18
N ALA A 26 27.29 17.35 3.52
CA ALA A 26 27.97 16.33 2.75
C ALA A 26 27.06 15.09 2.65
N PRO A 27 26.98 14.41 1.50
CA PRO A 27 26.17 13.21 1.38
C PRO A 27 26.61 12.21 2.46
N ALA A 28 25.64 11.69 3.22
CA ALA A 28 25.90 10.64 4.19
C ALA A 28 26.67 9.50 3.51
N VAL A 29 27.77 9.07 4.12
CA VAL A 29 28.60 7.99 3.58
C VAL A 29 27.83 6.69 3.73
N VAL A 30 27.67 5.93 2.63
CA VAL A 30 27.08 4.59 2.67
C VAL A 30 27.96 3.73 3.57
N ASN A 31 27.38 3.13 4.61
CA ASN A 31 28.12 2.16 5.43
C ASN A 31 28.23 0.83 4.67
N VAL A 32 29.13 0.79 3.69
CA VAL A 32 29.45 -0.42 2.92
C VAL A 32 30.31 -1.31 3.80
N GLN A 33 29.72 -2.38 4.30
CA GLN A 33 30.44 -3.43 5.01
C GLN A 33 30.69 -4.63 4.10
N ARG A 34 31.61 -5.51 4.47
CA ARG A 34 31.78 -6.80 3.82
C ARG A 34 31.26 -7.90 4.73
N ALA A 35 30.42 -8.78 4.20
CA ALA A 35 29.92 -9.92 4.95
C ALA A 35 29.67 -11.12 4.04
N ASN A 36 29.84 -12.32 4.57
CA ASN A 36 29.44 -13.58 3.94
C ASN A 36 28.07 -14.06 4.42
N GLN A 37 27.39 -13.32 5.28
CA GLN A 37 26.03 -13.60 5.70
C GLN A 37 25.32 -12.31 6.15
N ILE A 38 24.02 -12.27 5.98
CA ILE A 38 23.15 -11.20 6.46
C ILE A 38 21.84 -11.81 6.98
N SER A 39 21.24 -11.17 7.98
CA SER A 39 20.01 -11.63 8.61
C SER A 39 18.98 -10.52 8.68
N GLN A 40 17.72 -10.84 8.39
CA GLN A 40 16.58 -9.93 8.49
C GLN A 40 15.32 -10.72 8.80
N TYR A 41 14.53 -10.27 9.77
CA TYR A 41 13.22 -10.87 10.14
C TYR A 41 13.26 -12.40 10.38
N GLY A 42 14.35 -12.90 10.97
CA GLY A 42 14.54 -14.33 11.22
C GLY A 42 15.05 -15.14 10.02
N ILE A 43 15.21 -14.52 8.86
CA ILE A 43 15.79 -15.11 7.65
C ILE A 43 17.27 -14.74 7.58
N THR A 44 18.13 -15.71 7.30
CA THR A 44 19.57 -15.51 7.10
C THR A 44 20.01 -16.03 5.75
N TRP A 45 20.54 -15.15 4.90
CA TRP A 45 21.19 -15.54 3.65
C TRP A 45 22.68 -15.72 3.89
N ARG A 46 23.23 -16.86 3.48
CA ARG A 46 24.68 -17.13 3.53
C ARG A 46 25.24 -17.11 2.12
N PHE A 47 26.36 -16.42 1.94
CA PHE A 47 27.09 -16.31 0.69
C PHE A 47 28.28 -17.26 0.63
N ASP A 48 28.82 -17.50 -0.56
CA ASP A 48 30.02 -18.33 -0.77
C ASP A 48 31.32 -17.67 -0.27
N ARG A 49 31.34 -16.33 -0.19
CA ARG A 49 32.45 -15.49 0.29
C ARG A 49 31.91 -14.15 0.80
N ASP A 50 32.81 -13.27 1.25
CA ASP A 50 32.42 -11.91 1.63
C ASP A 50 32.05 -11.04 0.41
N TYR A 51 30.89 -10.41 0.45
CA TYR A 51 30.44 -9.41 -0.53
C TYR A 51 30.28 -8.03 0.12
N PRO A 52 30.42 -6.93 -0.64
CA PRO A 52 29.93 -5.63 -0.20
C PRO A 52 28.41 -5.68 0.02
N VAL A 53 27.97 -5.30 1.21
CA VAL A 53 26.57 -5.27 1.62
C VAL A 53 26.28 -4.00 2.41
N GLY A 54 25.00 -3.67 2.52
CA GLY A 54 24.50 -2.60 3.36
C GLY A 54 22.98 -2.58 3.34
N GLN A 55 22.39 -1.52 3.88
CA GLN A 55 20.94 -1.37 3.98
C GLN A 55 20.46 -0.14 3.22
N PHE A 56 19.22 -0.21 2.73
CA PHE A 56 18.45 0.94 2.26
C PHE A 56 17.85 1.72 3.44
N VAL A 57 17.26 2.90 3.18
CA VAL A 57 16.67 3.74 4.24
C VAL A 57 15.51 3.10 4.99
N ASN A 58 14.84 2.12 4.38
CA ASN A 58 13.78 1.34 5.02
C ASN A 58 14.33 0.13 5.83
N GLY A 59 15.65 -0.10 5.81
CA GLY A 59 16.31 -1.19 6.53
C GLY A 59 16.49 -2.50 5.75
N ASP A 60 15.93 -2.61 4.54
CA ASP A 60 16.13 -3.78 3.69
C ASP A 60 17.58 -3.91 3.21
N TRP A 61 18.03 -5.14 2.99
CA TRP A 61 19.41 -5.43 2.61
C TRP A 61 19.65 -5.34 1.10
N TRP A 62 20.82 -4.82 0.74
CA TRP A 62 21.42 -5.00 -0.57
C TRP A 62 22.77 -5.72 -0.50
N VAL A 63 23.13 -6.35 -1.63
CA VAL A 63 24.43 -6.95 -1.89
C VAL A 63 24.93 -6.53 -3.28
N VAL A 64 26.21 -6.19 -3.41
CA VAL A 64 26.81 -5.94 -4.72
C VAL A 64 27.04 -7.27 -5.43
N GLY A 65 26.29 -7.49 -6.51
CA GLY A 65 26.25 -8.75 -7.25
C GLY A 65 27.10 -8.78 -8.52
N PRO A 66 27.10 -9.93 -9.22
CA PRO A 66 26.38 -11.15 -8.87
C PRO A 66 26.91 -11.79 -7.57
N ALA A 67 26.02 -12.31 -6.74
CA ALA A 67 26.35 -12.93 -5.46
C ALA A 67 25.82 -14.37 -5.39
N THR A 68 26.66 -15.32 -4.98
CA THR A 68 26.23 -16.71 -4.80
C THR A 68 25.67 -16.91 -3.40
N VAL A 69 24.36 -17.08 -3.30
CA VAL A 69 23.69 -17.48 -2.05
C VAL A 69 23.80 -18.99 -1.92
N VAL A 70 24.57 -19.47 -0.95
CA VAL A 70 24.80 -20.91 -0.75
C VAL A 70 23.68 -21.58 0.03
N SER A 71 23.00 -20.85 0.90
CA SER A 71 21.90 -21.35 1.73
C SER A 71 21.09 -20.21 2.32
N VAL A 72 19.85 -20.52 2.70
CA VAL A 72 18.99 -19.66 3.52
C VAL A 72 18.61 -20.43 4.78
N THR A 73 18.50 -19.73 5.91
CA THR A 73 18.02 -20.28 7.18
C THR A 73 16.83 -19.46 7.68
N PRO A 74 15.67 -20.07 8.00
CA PRO A 74 15.35 -21.49 7.76
C PRO A 74 15.40 -21.82 6.26
N GLY A 75 15.88 -23.01 5.95
CA GLY A 75 16.07 -23.45 4.57
C GLY A 75 14.83 -24.12 3.99
N PRO A 76 14.73 -24.22 2.65
CA PRO A 76 13.65 -24.93 2.00
C PRO A 76 13.59 -26.39 2.49
N SER A 77 12.44 -26.82 3.00
CA SER A 77 12.25 -28.17 3.54
C SER A 77 10.89 -28.74 3.15
N THR A 78 10.65 -30.03 3.38
CA THR A 78 9.29 -30.58 3.43
C THR A 78 8.60 -30.16 4.73
N ALA A 79 7.31 -30.46 4.87
CA ALA A 79 6.57 -30.30 6.12
C ALA A 79 7.30 -31.00 7.28
N PRO A 80 7.50 -30.34 8.43
CA PRO A 80 8.10 -30.97 9.60
C PRO A 80 7.11 -31.93 10.28
N PRO A 81 7.58 -32.94 11.03
CA PRO A 81 6.71 -33.94 11.66
C PRO A 81 5.72 -33.38 12.69
N ASN A 82 5.98 -32.21 13.26
CA ASN A 82 5.14 -31.53 14.24
C ASN A 82 4.20 -30.48 13.62
N GLU A 83 4.07 -30.46 12.30
CA GLU A 83 3.15 -29.55 11.60
C GLU A 83 1.69 -29.86 11.97
N VAL A 84 0.95 -28.80 12.30
CA VAL A 84 -0.49 -28.86 12.60
C VAL A 84 -1.21 -27.92 11.63
N ASN A 85 -2.00 -28.48 10.73
CA ASN A 85 -2.72 -27.70 9.72
C ASN A 85 -4.23 -27.84 9.89
N THR A 86 -4.89 -26.74 10.26
CA THR A 86 -6.33 -26.58 10.09
C THR A 86 -6.56 -25.67 8.88
N LEU A 87 -6.85 -26.27 7.72
CA LEU A 87 -7.02 -25.59 6.43
C LEU A 87 -8.50 -25.45 6.12
N ASP A 88 -9.18 -24.57 6.84
CA ASP A 88 -10.62 -24.36 6.67
C ASP A 88 -10.95 -23.68 5.33
N VAL A 89 -12.20 -23.86 4.92
CA VAL A 89 -12.81 -23.09 3.83
C VAL A 89 -13.49 -21.85 4.39
N ASN A 90 -13.59 -20.79 3.57
CA ASN A 90 -14.35 -19.59 3.92
C ASN A 90 -15.86 -19.86 3.92
N GLU A 91 -16.66 -18.83 4.22
CA GLU A 91 -18.13 -18.89 4.22
C GLU A 91 -18.75 -19.25 2.84
N TRP A 92 -17.99 -19.07 1.76
CA TRP A 92 -18.36 -19.41 0.39
C TRP A 92 -17.98 -20.85 0.00
N GLY A 93 -17.29 -21.57 0.87
CA GLY A 93 -16.77 -22.92 0.59
C GLY A 93 -15.45 -22.93 -0.19
N ASP A 94 -14.78 -21.78 -0.32
CA ASP A 94 -13.52 -21.65 -1.03
C ASP A 94 -12.30 -21.74 -0.10
N THR A 95 -11.15 -22.12 -0.67
CA THR A 95 -9.86 -21.99 0.01
C THR A 95 -8.73 -21.83 -1.00
N GLY A 96 -7.76 -20.97 -0.67
CA GLY A 96 -6.49 -20.85 -1.39
C GLY A 96 -5.46 -21.91 -1.01
N LEU A 97 -5.85 -22.89 -0.18
CA LEU A 97 -4.94 -23.84 0.47
C LEU A 97 -5.27 -25.31 0.14
N ARG A 98 -4.25 -26.17 0.28
CA ARG A 98 -4.34 -27.64 0.18
C ARG A 98 -3.36 -28.29 1.16
N ASP A 99 -3.66 -29.52 1.60
CA ASP A 99 -2.70 -30.31 2.40
C ASP A 99 -1.60 -30.86 1.49
N ASP A 100 -0.52 -30.10 1.38
CA ASP A 100 0.64 -30.44 0.59
C ASP A 100 1.91 -30.24 1.44
N LYS A 101 2.72 -31.30 1.53
CA LYS A 101 3.89 -31.41 2.40
C LYS A 101 5.22 -31.20 1.69
N GLU A 102 5.18 -30.85 0.40
CA GLU A 102 6.35 -30.75 -0.46
C GLU A 102 7.33 -29.63 -0.06
N ARG A 103 6.84 -28.44 0.30
CA ARG A 103 7.68 -27.25 0.46
C ARG A 103 7.26 -26.33 1.60
N ARG A 104 8.22 -25.97 2.44
CA ARG A 104 8.22 -24.86 3.41
C ARG A 104 9.45 -23.99 3.19
N ASN A 105 9.41 -22.74 3.66
CA ASN A 105 10.52 -21.79 3.68
C ASN A 105 11.19 -21.60 2.30
N GLY A 106 10.37 -21.55 1.26
CA GLY A 106 10.85 -21.39 -0.10
C GLY A 106 11.42 -20.00 -0.38
N SER A 107 12.00 -19.84 -1.58
CA SER A 107 12.54 -18.56 -2.04
C SER A 107 12.28 -18.40 -3.53
N MET A 108 12.13 -17.17 -4.00
CA MET A 108 11.77 -16.87 -5.39
C MET A 108 12.40 -15.56 -5.86
N VAL A 109 12.70 -15.48 -7.16
CA VAL A 109 13.02 -14.24 -7.87
C VAL A 109 11.88 -13.96 -8.85
N VAL A 110 11.19 -12.84 -8.67
CA VAL A 110 9.96 -12.52 -9.42
C VAL A 110 10.31 -11.65 -10.63
N MET A 111 10.40 -12.25 -11.82
CA MET A 111 10.73 -11.53 -13.07
C MET A 111 9.53 -11.14 -13.90
N SER A 112 8.43 -11.84 -13.72
CA SER A 112 7.12 -11.60 -14.29
C SER A 112 6.09 -11.81 -13.20
N LEU A 113 4.98 -11.10 -13.30
CA LEU A 113 3.87 -11.29 -12.37
C LEU A 113 3.02 -12.49 -12.79
N GLY A 114 2.29 -13.01 -11.82
CA GLY A 114 1.36 -14.11 -11.99
C GLY A 114 1.02 -14.74 -10.63
N PRO A 115 0.15 -15.75 -10.63
CA PRO A 115 -0.32 -16.37 -9.40
C PRO A 115 0.71 -17.34 -8.80
N ALA A 116 1.62 -17.87 -9.62
CA ALA A 116 2.57 -18.92 -9.25
C ALA A 116 3.56 -18.46 -8.17
N GLN A 117 3.79 -19.31 -7.18
CA GLN A 117 4.72 -19.01 -6.08
C GLN A 117 5.57 -20.20 -5.64
N GLY A 118 6.75 -19.90 -5.11
CA GLY A 118 7.76 -20.88 -4.71
C GLY A 118 8.01 -20.99 -3.21
N TYR A 119 7.16 -20.39 -2.35
CA TYR A 119 7.34 -20.23 -0.91
C TYR A 119 6.83 -21.42 -0.08
N ASP A 120 5.58 -21.83 -0.28
CA ASP A 120 4.92 -22.84 0.55
C ASP A 120 3.95 -23.69 -0.29
N SER A 121 4.12 -25.02 -0.26
CA SER A 121 3.30 -25.91 -1.09
C SER A 121 1.85 -26.03 -0.65
N ARG A 122 1.50 -25.58 0.56
CA ARG A 122 0.11 -25.52 0.99
C ARG A 122 -0.72 -24.54 0.18
N GLY A 123 -0.12 -23.52 -0.43
CA GLY A 123 -0.84 -22.65 -1.37
C GLY A 123 -1.18 -23.40 -2.66
N ILE A 124 -2.42 -23.32 -3.14
CA ILE A 124 -2.80 -24.03 -4.37
C ILE A 124 -2.06 -23.52 -5.61
N THR A 125 -1.57 -22.28 -5.56
CA THR A 125 -0.74 -21.64 -6.60
C THR A 125 0.74 -22.00 -6.51
N TYR A 126 1.13 -22.95 -5.64
CA TYR A 126 2.51 -23.40 -5.55
C TYR A 126 2.98 -24.08 -6.83
N GLU A 127 4.11 -23.61 -7.36
CA GLU A 127 4.82 -24.28 -8.44
C GLU A 127 6.29 -24.51 -8.08
N ARG A 128 6.75 -25.76 -8.21
CA ARG A 128 8.13 -26.13 -7.88
C ARG A 128 9.17 -25.39 -8.73
N ASN A 129 8.85 -25.11 -9.99
CA ASN A 129 9.76 -24.50 -10.98
C ASN A 129 10.10 -23.03 -10.70
N VAL A 130 9.25 -22.30 -9.96
CA VAL A 130 9.50 -20.91 -9.57
C VAL A 130 10.25 -20.79 -8.24
N SER A 131 10.38 -21.89 -7.50
CA SER A 131 11.19 -21.97 -6.28
C SER A 131 12.68 -22.03 -6.62
N VAL A 132 13.47 -21.15 -6.00
CA VAL A 132 14.93 -21.18 -6.05
C VAL A 132 15.47 -22.44 -5.37
N THR A 133 16.50 -23.04 -5.97
CA THR A 133 17.32 -24.11 -5.38
C THR A 133 18.72 -23.58 -5.09
N PHE A 134 19.25 -23.87 -3.91
CA PHE A 134 20.58 -23.40 -3.49
C PHE A 134 21.67 -24.47 -3.73
N PRO A 135 22.92 -24.08 -4.05
CA PRO A 135 23.40 -22.71 -4.20
C PRO A 135 22.81 -22.01 -5.43
N TYR A 136 22.50 -20.72 -5.29
CA TYR A 136 21.90 -19.89 -6.33
C TYR A 136 22.76 -18.66 -6.59
N VAL A 137 23.12 -18.41 -7.85
CA VAL A 137 23.76 -17.16 -8.26
C VAL A 137 22.67 -16.12 -8.44
N LEU A 138 22.58 -15.16 -7.52
CA LEU A 138 21.71 -14.00 -7.62
C LEU A 138 22.39 -12.96 -8.54
N PRO A 139 21.90 -12.75 -9.77
CA PRO A 139 22.47 -11.75 -10.66
C PRO A 139 22.26 -10.34 -10.10
N ALA A 140 23.08 -9.38 -10.53
CA ALA A 140 22.77 -7.98 -10.34
C ALA A 140 21.39 -7.64 -10.95
N ASP A 141 20.75 -6.61 -10.39
CA ASP A 141 19.44 -6.10 -10.78
C ASP A 141 18.31 -7.11 -10.53
N ARG A 142 18.42 -7.91 -9.48
CA ARG A 142 17.43 -8.92 -9.07
C ARG A 142 17.23 -8.87 -7.57
N SER A 143 16.04 -9.25 -7.11
CA SER A 143 15.79 -9.41 -5.69
C SER A 143 15.36 -10.86 -5.39
N LEU A 144 15.96 -11.43 -4.35
CA LEU A 144 15.61 -12.73 -3.82
C LEU A 144 14.65 -12.53 -2.65
N ILE A 145 13.44 -13.04 -2.79
CA ILE A 145 12.45 -13.11 -1.72
C ILE A 145 12.63 -14.46 -1.04
N SER A 146 12.79 -14.47 0.27
CA SER A 146 12.86 -15.67 1.08
C SER A 146 11.80 -15.62 2.17
N SER A 147 11.28 -16.78 2.57
CA SER A 147 10.18 -16.86 3.52
C SER A 147 10.43 -17.79 4.70
N ILE A 148 9.64 -17.58 5.73
CA ILE A 148 9.44 -18.50 6.84
C ILE A 148 7.98 -18.98 6.76
N SER A 149 7.77 -20.28 6.73
CA SER A 149 6.44 -20.90 6.82
C SER A 149 6.00 -21.04 8.28
N GLU A 150 4.69 -20.96 8.53
CA GLU A 150 4.11 -21.32 9.82
C GLU A 150 4.07 -22.84 9.98
N VAL A 151 4.44 -23.33 11.15
CA VAL A 151 4.42 -24.77 11.49
C VAL A 151 3.04 -25.20 12.01
N THR A 152 2.31 -24.27 12.61
CA THR A 152 0.94 -24.49 13.08
C THR A 152 0.05 -23.47 12.40
N VAL A 153 -1.13 -23.83 11.91
CA VAL A 153 -2.19 -22.90 11.48
C VAL A 153 -3.52 -23.35 12.08
N PRO A 154 -4.43 -22.44 12.49
CA PRO A 154 -4.35 -20.98 12.30
C PRO A 154 -3.39 -20.28 13.28
N ASN A 155 -3.03 -19.02 12.97
CA ASN A 155 -2.21 -18.16 13.81
C ASN A 155 -2.79 -16.75 13.94
N THR A 156 -2.44 -16.06 15.02
CA THR A 156 -2.79 -14.64 15.18
C THR A 156 -2.05 -13.78 14.16
N VAL A 157 -2.79 -12.99 13.39
CA VAL A 157 -2.24 -12.00 12.45
C VAL A 157 -1.67 -10.81 13.23
N MET A 158 -0.55 -10.22 12.77
CA MET A 158 0.03 -9.05 13.46
C MET A 158 -0.96 -7.88 13.59
N GLN A 159 -1.85 -7.72 12.61
CA GLN A 159 -2.86 -6.67 12.55
C GLN A 159 -4.18 -7.05 13.24
N ALA A 160 -4.21 -8.10 14.09
CA ALA A 160 -5.42 -8.61 14.73
C ALA A 160 -6.24 -7.53 15.47
N ASP A 161 -5.62 -6.49 16.02
CA ASP A 161 -6.33 -5.39 16.69
C ASP A 161 -7.21 -4.54 15.73
N LEU A 162 -6.92 -4.59 14.43
CA LEU A 162 -7.74 -3.95 13.40
C LEU A 162 -8.85 -4.89 12.93
N MET A 163 -8.73 -6.20 13.10
CA MET A 163 -9.57 -7.20 12.44
C MET A 163 -10.81 -7.56 13.27
N TRP A 164 -11.83 -8.13 12.61
CA TRP A 164 -12.97 -8.69 13.33
C TRP A 164 -12.54 -9.87 14.20
N GLU A 165 -13.25 -10.13 15.30
CA GLU A 165 -12.92 -11.25 16.20
C GLU A 165 -12.81 -12.58 15.45
N SER A 166 -13.64 -12.81 14.44
CA SER A 166 -13.64 -14.00 13.60
C SER A 166 -12.44 -14.12 12.65
N GLU A 167 -11.65 -13.05 12.47
CA GLU A 167 -10.55 -12.98 11.51
C GLU A 167 -9.19 -12.74 12.18
N LYS A 168 -9.15 -12.61 13.52
CA LYS A 168 -7.90 -12.43 14.27
C LYS A 168 -6.95 -13.62 14.15
N GLU A 169 -7.53 -14.81 14.03
CA GLU A 169 -6.82 -16.03 13.69
C GLU A 169 -6.95 -16.30 12.19
N SER A 170 -5.82 -16.58 11.54
CA SER A 170 -5.73 -16.73 10.09
C SER A 170 -5.15 -18.09 9.71
N PRO A 171 -5.69 -18.73 8.65
CA PRO A 171 -5.11 -19.94 8.08
C PRO A 171 -3.85 -19.66 7.23
N ASN A 172 -3.36 -18.42 7.19
CA ASN A 172 -2.22 -18.05 6.36
C ASN A 172 -0.97 -18.86 6.73
N VAL A 173 -0.35 -19.44 5.70
CA VAL A 173 0.70 -20.45 5.87
C VAL A 173 2.10 -19.85 5.93
N MET A 174 2.25 -18.57 5.64
CA MET A 174 3.52 -17.86 5.71
C MET A 174 3.58 -17.00 6.98
N LYS A 175 4.70 -17.09 7.69
CA LYS A 175 4.99 -16.28 8.89
C LYS A 175 5.58 -14.93 8.51
N ALA A 176 6.69 -14.98 7.78
CA ALA A 176 7.48 -13.81 7.44
C ALA A 176 8.08 -13.94 6.04
N ALA A 177 8.34 -12.81 5.40
CA ALA A 177 9.15 -12.72 4.20
C ALA A 177 10.13 -11.55 4.28
N ALA A 178 11.28 -11.69 3.62
CA ALA A 178 12.30 -10.65 3.52
C ALA A 178 12.88 -10.61 2.10
N VAL A 179 13.40 -9.44 1.72
CA VAL A 179 13.92 -9.18 0.36
C VAL A 179 15.40 -8.86 0.42
N LEU A 180 16.21 -9.65 -0.27
CA LEU A 180 17.61 -9.33 -0.55
C LEU A 180 17.73 -8.80 -1.98
N THR A 181 18.14 -7.54 -2.15
CA THR A 181 18.32 -6.94 -3.47
C THR A 181 19.78 -7.00 -3.91
N SER A 182 20.04 -7.51 -5.10
CA SER A 182 21.36 -7.48 -5.71
C SER A 182 21.48 -6.34 -6.71
N LEU A 183 22.53 -5.53 -6.58
CA LEU A 183 22.82 -4.37 -7.41
C LEU A 183 24.22 -4.49 -8.04
N SER A 184 24.46 -3.83 -9.17
CA SER A 184 25.80 -3.80 -9.80
C SER A 184 26.84 -3.01 -8.99
N GLU A 185 26.38 -2.08 -8.15
CA GLU A 185 27.21 -1.26 -7.27
C GLU A 185 26.43 -0.85 -6.01
N ALA A 186 27.12 -0.31 -5.01
CA ALA A 186 26.47 0.17 -3.79
C ALA A 186 25.61 1.41 -4.10
N PRO A 187 24.33 1.45 -3.67
CA PRO A 187 23.47 2.61 -3.88
C PRO A 187 23.86 3.76 -2.93
N PRO A 188 23.38 5.00 -3.17
CA PRO A 188 23.52 6.11 -2.22
C PRO A 188 22.97 5.77 -0.82
N ALA A 189 23.49 6.42 0.23
CA ALA A 189 23.19 6.06 1.63
C ALA A 189 21.74 6.31 2.03
N ASP A 190 21.09 7.23 1.33
CA ASP A 190 19.70 7.60 1.51
C ASP A 190 18.79 6.97 0.44
N ALA A 191 19.24 5.90 -0.22
CA ALA A 191 18.44 5.20 -1.22
C ALA A 191 17.31 4.38 -0.59
N PHE A 192 16.13 4.44 -1.21
CA PHE A 192 15.08 3.44 -1.04
C PHE A 192 15.47 2.14 -1.73
N ARG A 193 14.89 1.03 -1.27
CA ARG A 193 15.00 -0.23 -2.00
C ARG A 193 14.25 -0.07 -3.33
N PRO A 194 14.83 -0.45 -4.48
CA PRO A 194 14.06 -0.52 -5.72
C PRO A 194 12.95 -1.58 -5.60
N ALA A 195 11.94 -1.54 -6.47
CA ALA A 195 10.89 -2.56 -6.50
C ALA A 195 11.50 -3.98 -6.50
N TYR A 196 10.98 -4.90 -5.69
CA TYR A 196 11.58 -6.23 -5.57
C TYR A 196 11.33 -7.11 -6.81
N VAL A 197 10.30 -6.81 -7.58
CA VAL A 197 9.98 -7.48 -8.84
C VAL A 197 10.82 -6.96 -10.00
N GLY A 198 10.93 -7.75 -11.07
CA GLY A 198 11.51 -7.35 -12.35
C GLY A 198 13.00 -7.02 -12.32
N ALA A 199 13.49 -6.59 -13.49
CA ALA A 199 14.88 -6.19 -13.71
C ALA A 199 15.12 -4.69 -13.54
N ASN A 200 14.07 -3.86 -13.58
CA ASN A 200 14.21 -2.42 -13.41
C ASN A 200 14.47 -2.10 -11.94
N LYS A 201 15.72 -1.79 -11.58
CA LYS A 201 16.13 -1.42 -10.21
C LYS A 201 16.38 0.08 -10.08
N GLN A 202 15.42 0.89 -10.55
CA GLN A 202 15.45 2.35 -10.38
C GLN A 202 15.61 2.73 -8.91
N ILE A 203 16.60 3.57 -8.62
CA ILE A 203 16.92 4.04 -7.28
C ILE A 203 16.29 5.40 -7.02
N PHE A 204 15.52 5.49 -5.95
CA PHE A 204 14.97 6.74 -5.42
C PHE A 204 15.68 7.13 -4.12
N ARG A 205 15.69 8.43 -3.78
CA ARG A 205 16.43 8.96 -2.63
C ARG A 205 15.52 9.64 -1.63
N ALA A 206 15.72 9.37 -0.34
CA ALA A 206 14.98 10.01 0.74
C ALA A 206 15.22 11.53 0.82
N SER A 207 16.37 12.02 0.35
CA SER A 207 16.62 13.47 0.24
C SER A 207 15.76 14.18 -0.79
N SER A 208 15.13 13.46 -1.73
CA SER A 208 14.20 14.01 -2.72
C SER A 208 12.76 14.12 -2.22
N LEU A 209 12.46 13.63 -1.01
CA LEU A 209 11.10 13.59 -0.50
C LEU A 209 10.51 15.00 -0.32
N ARG A 210 9.33 15.21 -0.89
CA ARG A 210 8.54 16.45 -0.80
C ARG A 210 7.77 16.56 0.52
N TRP A 211 8.51 16.77 1.61
CA TRP A 211 7.95 16.96 2.95
C TRP A 211 6.96 18.13 3.05
N ASP A 212 7.07 19.11 2.16
CA ASP A 212 6.20 20.28 2.06
C ASP A 212 4.77 19.95 1.63
N LEU A 213 4.52 18.76 1.06
CA LEU A 213 3.17 18.31 0.70
C LEU A 213 2.36 17.79 1.89
N LEU A 214 3.00 17.49 3.03
CA LEU A 214 2.33 17.03 4.25
C LEU A 214 1.76 18.23 5.02
N GLN A 215 0.45 18.23 5.28
CA GLN A 215 -0.30 19.43 5.69
C GLN A 215 -0.03 19.94 7.13
N ASN A 216 0.62 19.16 8.00
CA ASN A 216 0.91 19.50 9.40
C ASN A 216 -0.31 19.98 10.20
N LEU A 217 -1.39 19.20 10.16
CA LEU A 217 -2.70 19.52 10.73
C LEU A 217 -2.80 19.12 12.22
N PRO A 218 -3.37 19.98 13.08
CA PRO A 218 -3.40 19.74 14.53
C PRO A 218 -4.53 18.79 14.95
N VAL A 219 -4.19 17.70 15.65
CA VAL A 219 -5.17 16.86 16.38
C VAL A 219 -4.78 16.80 17.85
N ASP A 220 -5.71 17.16 18.74
CA ASP A 220 -5.49 17.08 20.18
C ASP A 220 -5.57 15.63 20.66
N ALA A 221 -4.41 14.98 20.82
CA ALA A 221 -4.29 13.61 21.30
C ALA A 221 -4.76 13.41 22.75
N THR A 222 -5.00 14.48 23.52
CA THR A 222 -5.61 14.37 24.87
C THR A 222 -7.13 14.23 24.81
N ARG A 223 -7.74 14.63 23.68
CA ARG A 223 -9.19 14.61 23.46
C ARG A 223 -9.63 13.47 22.52
N TYR A 224 -8.77 13.07 21.60
CA TYR A 224 -9.11 12.14 20.53
C TYR A 224 -8.16 10.94 20.48
N PRO A 225 -8.64 9.76 20.04
CA PRO A 225 -7.82 8.56 19.93
C PRO A 225 -6.89 8.67 18.72
N VAL A 226 -5.66 9.17 18.93
CA VAL A 226 -4.61 9.18 17.92
C VAL A 226 -3.81 7.88 18.00
N PRO A 227 -3.76 7.07 16.92
CA PRO A 227 -2.95 5.86 16.94
C PRO A 227 -1.45 6.18 16.98
N PRO A 228 -0.61 5.34 17.62
CA PRO A 228 0.82 5.55 17.66
C PRO A 228 1.48 5.45 16.27
N PHE A 229 2.36 6.40 15.94
CA PHE A 229 3.18 6.35 14.72
C PHE A 229 3.98 5.05 14.59
N ASP A 230 4.58 4.58 15.69
CA ASP A 230 5.39 3.38 15.70
C ASP A 230 4.61 2.10 15.36
N GLN A 231 3.31 2.05 15.70
CA GLN A 231 2.45 0.92 15.36
C GLN A 231 2.24 0.84 13.84
N TYR A 232 1.92 1.97 13.21
CA TYR A 232 1.73 2.01 11.75
C TYR A 232 3.05 1.90 10.99
N ALA A 233 4.15 2.41 11.55
CA ALA A 233 5.48 2.17 11.03
C ALA A 233 5.82 0.68 11.07
N ARG A 234 5.43 -0.04 12.13
CA ARG A 234 5.61 -1.50 12.21
C ARG A 234 4.78 -2.25 11.18
N TYR A 235 3.55 -1.80 10.89
CA TYR A 235 2.70 -2.41 9.86
C TYR A 235 3.31 -2.33 8.45
N LEU A 236 4.07 -1.27 8.16
CA LEU A 236 4.74 -1.04 6.88
C LEU A 236 6.25 -1.37 6.91
N GLU A 237 6.76 -1.92 8.01
CA GLU A 237 8.20 -2.15 8.21
C GLU A 237 8.74 -3.29 7.33
N ARG A 238 7.94 -4.35 7.16
CA ARG A 238 8.34 -5.53 6.38
C ARG A 238 7.75 -5.45 4.96
N PRO A 239 8.42 -6.01 3.95
CA PRO A 239 7.92 -5.96 2.57
C PRO A 239 6.57 -6.67 2.45
N TRP A 240 5.64 -6.02 1.75
CA TRP A 240 4.35 -6.61 1.39
C TRP A 240 4.47 -7.35 0.04
N ILE A 241 4.12 -8.62 0.05
CA ILE A 241 4.29 -9.62 -1.01
C ILE A 241 3.05 -9.63 -1.92
N ASP A 242 2.73 -8.49 -2.55
CA ASP A 242 1.57 -8.30 -3.45
C ASP A 242 1.76 -8.86 -4.89
N HIS A 243 2.90 -9.47 -5.21
CA HIS A 243 3.18 -9.97 -6.56
C HIS A 243 2.35 -11.19 -7.01
N LEU A 244 1.58 -11.81 -6.11
CA LEU A 244 0.65 -12.92 -6.39
C LEU A 244 -0.56 -12.40 -7.17
N ASN A 245 -0.32 -11.89 -8.38
CA ASN A 245 -1.27 -11.13 -9.16
C ASN A 245 -2.19 -12.04 -9.99
N GLY A 246 -3.49 -11.77 -9.97
CA GLY A 246 -4.50 -12.52 -10.73
C GLY A 246 -4.98 -13.81 -10.06
N ALA A 247 -4.85 -13.92 -8.74
CA ALA A 247 -5.33 -15.02 -7.92
C ALA A 247 -5.72 -14.54 -6.52
N TRP A 248 -7.02 -14.59 -6.20
CA TRP A 248 -7.56 -14.30 -4.88
C TRP A 248 -6.98 -15.22 -3.80
N GLU A 249 -6.54 -16.41 -4.21
CA GLU A 249 -5.85 -17.40 -3.37
C GLU A 249 -4.57 -16.86 -2.72
N GLY A 250 -3.98 -15.82 -3.30
CA GLY A 250 -2.85 -15.10 -2.71
C GLY A 250 -3.13 -14.60 -1.29
N ASN A 251 -4.39 -14.30 -0.93
CA ASN A 251 -4.76 -13.85 0.41
C ASN A 251 -4.39 -14.84 1.52
N TRP A 252 -4.36 -16.14 1.24
CA TRP A 252 -3.98 -17.20 2.20
C TRP A 252 -2.47 -17.42 2.30
N LEU A 253 -1.71 -16.74 1.45
CA LEU A 253 -0.27 -16.92 1.34
C LEU A 253 0.52 -15.72 1.86
N VAL A 254 -0.09 -14.56 2.04
CA VAL A 254 0.67 -13.41 2.52
C VAL A 254 1.21 -13.65 3.94
N PRO A 255 2.43 -13.17 4.28
CA PRO A 255 3.02 -13.48 5.58
C PRO A 255 2.37 -12.69 6.72
N VAL A 256 1.92 -13.39 7.77
CA VAL A 256 1.13 -12.80 8.87
C VAL A 256 1.88 -11.76 9.73
N ASP A 257 3.22 -11.80 9.76
CA ASP A 257 4.04 -10.78 10.42
C ASP A 257 4.36 -9.57 9.51
N ASN A 258 4.05 -9.66 8.21
CA ASN A 258 4.38 -8.66 7.21
C ASN A 258 3.19 -7.74 6.92
N GLN A 259 2.05 -8.32 6.54
CA GLN A 259 0.92 -7.58 5.98
C GLN A 259 -0.42 -8.22 6.36
N PRO A 260 -1.55 -7.49 6.32
CA PRO A 260 -2.85 -8.09 6.49
C PRO A 260 -3.24 -8.93 5.24
N PRO A 261 -4.04 -10.00 5.43
CA PRO A 261 -4.47 -10.88 4.34
C PRO A 261 -5.53 -10.26 3.42
N TYR A 262 -6.32 -9.30 3.90
CA TYR A 262 -7.48 -8.79 3.19
C TYR A 262 -7.36 -7.30 2.89
N GLY A 263 -7.83 -6.88 1.71
CA GLY A 263 -7.68 -5.50 1.22
C GLY A 263 -8.38 -4.44 2.05
N ARG A 264 -9.42 -4.79 2.80
CA ARG A 264 -10.07 -3.90 3.78
C ARG A 264 -9.05 -3.35 4.77
N GLU A 265 -8.24 -4.21 5.39
CA GLU A 265 -7.20 -3.78 6.34
C GLU A 265 -6.04 -3.07 5.65
N VAL A 266 -5.70 -3.42 4.41
CA VAL A 266 -4.71 -2.67 3.64
C VAL A 266 -5.16 -1.22 3.45
N ALA A 267 -6.38 -0.98 2.96
CA ALA A 267 -6.94 0.35 2.78
C ALA A 267 -6.97 1.16 4.10
N ARG A 268 -7.35 0.51 5.20
CA ARG A 268 -7.36 1.14 6.54
C ARG A 268 -5.96 1.53 7.02
N ILE A 269 -4.96 0.65 6.82
CA ILE A 269 -3.58 0.92 7.21
C ILE A 269 -3.00 2.06 6.39
N VAL A 270 -3.12 2.01 5.05
CA VAL A 270 -2.55 3.05 4.19
C VAL A 270 -3.27 4.39 4.39
N GLY A 271 -4.59 4.38 4.59
CA GLY A 271 -5.37 5.57 4.89
C GLY A 271 -4.97 6.20 6.21
N THR A 272 -4.96 5.43 7.30
CA THR A 272 -4.58 5.94 8.62
C THR A 272 -3.11 6.38 8.67
N ALA A 273 -2.20 5.61 8.08
CA ALA A 273 -0.79 6.00 7.94
C ALA A 273 -0.64 7.36 7.27
N SER A 274 -1.41 7.60 6.20
CA SER A 274 -1.34 8.84 5.44
C SER A 274 -1.91 10.04 6.20
N LEU A 275 -2.97 9.85 6.98
CA LEU A 275 -3.51 10.88 7.86
C LEU A 275 -2.56 11.20 9.03
N LEU A 276 -1.91 10.18 9.63
CA LEU A 276 -0.85 10.39 10.61
C LEU A 276 0.30 11.23 10.02
N LEU A 277 0.73 10.96 8.79
CA LEU A 277 1.76 11.75 8.11
C LEU A 277 1.34 13.21 7.87
N ASN A 278 0.03 13.48 7.72
CA ASN A 278 -0.53 14.81 7.61
C ASN A 278 -0.72 15.52 8.95
N MET A 279 -0.55 14.85 10.10
CA MET A 279 -0.61 15.50 11.42
C MET A 279 0.55 16.47 11.67
N ASN A 280 0.36 17.41 12.59
CA ASN A 280 1.42 18.28 13.11
C ASN A 280 2.36 17.52 14.06
N ALA A 281 3.20 16.64 13.50
CA ALA A 281 4.27 15.92 14.16
C ALA A 281 5.62 16.27 13.52
N THR A 282 6.71 16.08 14.26
CA THR A 282 8.06 16.33 13.74
C THR A 282 8.41 15.36 12.61
N GLN A 283 9.35 15.74 11.75
CA GLN A 283 9.83 14.84 10.70
C GLN A 283 10.46 13.56 11.27
N ASP A 284 11.09 13.64 12.45
CA ASP A 284 11.68 12.48 13.13
C ASP A 284 10.61 11.44 13.49
N GLU A 285 9.47 11.88 14.06
CA GLU A 285 8.34 11.01 14.40
C GLU A 285 7.70 10.39 13.16
N LYS A 286 7.61 11.16 12.06
CA LYS A 286 7.01 10.71 10.79
C LYS A 286 7.93 9.78 10.00
N ARG A 287 9.25 9.87 10.17
CA ARG A 287 10.25 9.33 9.23
C ARG A 287 10.05 7.86 8.90
N ARG A 288 9.94 7.00 9.93
CA ARG A 288 9.82 5.54 9.73
C ARG A 288 8.53 5.21 8.98
N LEU A 289 7.42 5.84 9.36
CA LEU A 289 6.13 5.66 8.72
C LEU A 289 6.15 6.13 7.26
N LEU A 290 6.71 7.32 7.01
CA LEU A 290 6.84 7.88 5.66
C LEU A 290 7.66 6.96 4.76
N TYR A 291 8.80 6.49 5.25
CA TYR A 291 9.68 5.63 4.47
C TYR A 291 9.02 4.28 4.14
N GLY A 292 8.31 3.68 5.09
CA GLY A 292 7.54 2.45 4.84
C GLY A 292 6.46 2.64 3.77
N LEU A 293 5.67 3.73 3.86
CA LEU A 293 4.59 3.99 2.89
C LEU A 293 5.13 4.31 1.49
N VAL A 294 6.19 5.13 1.38
CA VAL A 294 6.84 5.41 0.09
C VAL A 294 7.44 4.13 -0.49
N GLN A 295 8.10 3.31 0.33
CA GLN A 295 8.66 2.04 -0.12
C GLN A 295 7.58 1.10 -0.66
N TYR A 296 6.42 1.03 -0.02
CA TYR A 296 5.30 0.23 -0.50
C TYR A 296 4.78 0.73 -1.85
N GLY A 297 4.67 2.05 -2.04
CA GLY A 297 4.33 2.65 -3.32
C GLY A 297 5.33 2.34 -4.43
N ILE A 298 6.64 2.32 -4.14
CA ILE A 298 7.70 1.92 -5.08
C ILE A 298 7.52 0.46 -5.53
N ASP A 299 7.21 -0.45 -4.60
CA ASP A 299 6.99 -1.86 -4.92
C ASP A 299 5.78 -2.04 -5.84
N LEU A 300 4.64 -1.44 -5.48
CA LEU A 300 3.41 -1.50 -6.27
C LEU A 300 3.60 -0.85 -7.65
N HIS A 301 4.32 0.26 -7.74
CA HIS A 301 4.64 0.88 -9.02
C HIS A 301 5.45 -0.07 -9.92
N GLY A 302 6.47 -0.73 -9.38
CA GLY A 302 7.23 -1.74 -10.13
C GLY A 302 6.37 -2.92 -10.59
N MET A 303 5.36 -3.33 -9.81
CA MET A 303 4.39 -4.33 -10.24
C MET A 303 3.50 -3.83 -11.37
N VAL A 304 2.98 -2.60 -11.28
CA VAL A 304 2.17 -2.00 -12.35
C VAL A 304 2.96 -1.91 -13.66
N GLN A 305 4.25 -1.59 -13.60
CA GLN A 305 5.12 -1.60 -14.78
C GLN A 305 5.27 -2.99 -15.43
N LEU A 306 5.04 -4.07 -14.66
CA LEU A 306 5.03 -5.45 -15.15
C LEU A 306 3.61 -5.96 -15.49
N GLY A 307 2.61 -5.07 -15.49
CA GLY A 307 1.23 -5.38 -15.87
C GLY A 307 0.34 -5.83 -14.72
N ALA A 308 0.66 -5.47 -13.48
CA ALA A 308 -0.18 -5.81 -12.33
C ALA A 308 -1.61 -5.27 -12.49
N VAL A 309 -2.56 -6.11 -12.11
CA VAL A 309 -3.98 -5.74 -12.03
C VAL A 309 -4.47 -6.02 -10.61
N PHE A 310 -5.04 -5.01 -9.96
CA PHE A 310 -5.55 -5.11 -8.59
C PHE A 310 -7.08 -5.20 -8.60
N ASN A 311 -7.63 -6.16 -9.34
CA ASN A 311 -9.07 -6.29 -9.59
C ASN A 311 -9.63 -7.67 -9.20
N GLU A 312 -10.03 -7.87 -7.96
CA GLU A 312 -10.75 -9.09 -7.59
C GLU A 312 -11.90 -8.64 -6.71
N GLY A 313 -13.09 -8.58 -7.32
CA GLY A 313 -14.23 -7.90 -6.73
C GLY A 313 -14.64 -8.47 -5.36
N GLY A 314 -15.41 -7.67 -4.63
CA GLY A 314 -15.52 -7.80 -3.18
C GLY A 314 -14.65 -6.73 -2.53
N GLY A 315 -13.69 -7.11 -1.68
CA GLY A 315 -12.77 -6.18 -1.02
C GLY A 315 -11.30 -6.63 -0.96
N ILE A 316 -10.90 -7.61 -1.77
CA ILE A 316 -9.60 -8.31 -1.68
C ILE A 316 -8.41 -7.39 -1.98
N THR A 317 -8.47 -6.63 -3.06
CA THR A 317 -7.34 -5.83 -3.58
C THR A 317 -7.44 -4.33 -3.29
N SER A 318 -8.28 -3.91 -2.34
CA SER A 318 -8.41 -2.51 -1.91
C SER A 318 -7.10 -1.94 -1.33
N GLY A 319 -6.88 -0.63 -1.49
CA GLY A 319 -5.80 0.14 -0.84
C GLY A 319 -4.44 0.09 -1.55
N ARG A 320 -4.41 -0.29 -2.84
CA ARG A 320 -3.16 -0.36 -3.63
C ARG A 320 -2.96 0.86 -4.53
N LYS A 321 -4.00 1.60 -4.88
CA LYS A 321 -3.83 2.77 -5.75
C LYS A 321 -3.18 3.93 -5.01
N TRP A 322 -3.63 4.22 -3.79
CA TRP A 322 -3.14 5.36 -3.04
C TRP A 322 -1.63 5.34 -2.79
N PRO A 323 -1.00 4.25 -2.30
CA PRO A 323 0.44 4.25 -2.06
C PRO A 323 1.28 4.57 -3.31
N ILE A 324 0.83 4.18 -4.50
CA ILE A 324 1.51 4.49 -5.77
C ILE A 324 1.45 6.00 -6.03
N VAL A 325 0.25 6.59 -5.97
CA VAL A 325 0.07 8.04 -6.19
C VAL A 325 0.83 8.83 -5.12
N PHE A 326 0.74 8.42 -3.86
CA PHE A 326 1.46 9.02 -2.74
C PHE A 326 2.97 8.99 -2.95
N ALA A 327 3.55 7.85 -3.33
CA ALA A 327 4.99 7.75 -3.62
C ALA A 327 5.39 8.65 -4.79
N GLY A 328 4.58 8.71 -5.86
CA GLY A 328 4.80 9.62 -6.99
C GLY A 328 4.87 11.09 -6.58
N LEU A 329 3.91 11.53 -5.76
CA LEU A 329 3.90 12.89 -5.22
C LEU A 329 5.11 13.16 -4.34
N MET A 330 5.41 12.25 -3.40
CA MET A 330 6.52 12.41 -2.47
C MET A 330 7.87 12.41 -3.17
N LEU A 331 8.02 11.67 -4.27
CA LEU A 331 9.25 11.58 -5.06
C LEU A 331 9.31 12.62 -6.20
N ASP A 332 8.24 13.40 -6.40
CA ASP A 332 8.07 14.35 -7.52
C ASP A 332 8.29 13.67 -8.89
N ASP A 333 7.79 12.43 -9.03
CA ASP A 333 7.97 11.60 -10.21
C ASP A 333 6.62 11.26 -10.86
N PRO A 334 6.25 11.93 -11.98
CA PRO A 334 4.96 11.73 -12.63
C PRO A 334 4.83 10.34 -13.28
N SER A 335 5.91 9.56 -13.41
CA SER A 335 5.84 8.20 -13.95
C SER A 335 5.04 7.25 -13.05
N PHE A 336 4.87 7.59 -11.77
CA PHE A 336 4.04 6.85 -10.84
C PHE A 336 2.54 6.97 -11.12
N ALA A 337 2.10 8.03 -11.82
CA ALA A 337 0.68 8.25 -12.10
C ALA A 337 0.10 7.04 -12.85
N PRO A 338 -0.78 6.25 -12.22
CA PRO A 338 -1.23 5.00 -12.81
C PRO A 338 -2.09 5.28 -14.04
N SER A 339 -1.72 4.70 -15.17
CA SER A 339 -2.58 4.72 -16.35
C SER A 339 -3.64 3.63 -16.24
N ALA A 340 -4.90 4.03 -16.20
CA ALA A 340 -6.01 3.09 -16.27
C ALA A 340 -6.14 2.39 -17.67
N GLN A 341 -5.21 2.62 -18.61
CA GLN A 341 -5.06 1.79 -19.81
C GLN A 341 -4.15 0.57 -19.59
N SER A 342 -3.28 0.61 -18.59
CA SER A 342 -2.27 -0.42 -18.32
C SER A 342 -2.46 -1.15 -17.00
N SER A 343 -3.34 -0.68 -16.12
CA SER A 343 -3.66 -1.32 -14.85
C SER A 343 -5.10 -1.02 -14.43
N VAL A 344 -5.63 -1.86 -13.54
CA VAL A 344 -6.96 -1.71 -12.95
C VAL A 344 -6.79 -1.71 -11.44
N PHE A 345 -7.46 -0.76 -10.79
CA PHE A 345 -7.50 -0.66 -9.34
C PHE A 345 -8.91 -0.92 -8.83
N HIS A 346 -8.99 -1.53 -7.66
CA HIS A 346 -10.24 -1.91 -7.02
C HIS A 346 -11.13 -0.68 -6.79
N GLU A 347 -10.51 0.37 -6.26
CA GLU A 347 -11.09 1.66 -5.92
C GLU A 347 -11.76 2.31 -7.15
N ASP A 348 -11.14 2.17 -8.33
CA ASP A 348 -11.65 2.73 -9.58
C ASP A 348 -12.70 1.84 -10.23
N ALA A 349 -12.47 0.52 -10.28
CA ALA A 349 -13.36 -0.39 -11.00
C ALA A 349 -14.74 -0.50 -10.33
N GLN A 350 -14.79 -0.25 -9.03
CA GLN A 350 -16.00 -0.34 -8.22
C GLN A 350 -16.71 0.99 -8.01
N THR A 351 -16.19 2.12 -8.50
CA THR A 351 -16.86 3.42 -8.41
C THR A 351 -17.05 4.02 -9.80
N TYR A 352 -18.19 4.66 -10.06
CA TYR A 352 -18.50 5.27 -11.36
C TYR A 352 -19.61 6.31 -11.23
N TYR A 353 -19.84 7.14 -12.24
CA TYR A 353 -20.97 8.05 -12.27
C TYR A 353 -22.19 7.42 -12.97
N GLY A 354 -23.33 7.46 -12.31
CA GLY A 354 -24.58 6.94 -12.86
C GLY A 354 -25.80 7.71 -12.40
N GLN A 355 -26.96 7.11 -12.62
CA GLN A 355 -28.24 7.61 -12.13
C GLN A 355 -28.73 6.67 -11.04
N GLY A 356 -28.26 6.90 -9.80
CA GLY A 356 -28.63 6.09 -8.65
C GLY A 356 -30.11 6.24 -8.33
N TRP A 357 -30.74 5.16 -7.84
CA TRP A 357 -32.16 5.15 -7.57
C TRP A 357 -32.60 6.18 -6.51
N TYR A 358 -31.74 6.45 -5.52
CA TYR A 358 -31.99 7.48 -4.50
C TYR A 358 -31.69 8.91 -5.01
N GLY A 359 -31.18 9.06 -6.23
CA GLY A 359 -30.77 10.35 -6.82
C GLY A 359 -29.29 10.67 -6.66
N GLN A 360 -28.49 9.76 -6.10
CA GLN A 360 -27.04 9.87 -6.02
C GLN A 360 -26.38 9.68 -7.38
N LYS A 361 -25.27 10.39 -7.64
CA LYS A 361 -24.54 10.32 -8.91
C LYS A 361 -23.31 9.43 -8.85
N ALA A 362 -22.50 9.55 -7.80
CA ALA A 362 -21.36 8.69 -7.58
C ALA A 362 -21.84 7.35 -7.03
N LEU A 363 -21.81 6.33 -7.87
CA LEU A 363 -22.30 4.98 -7.59
C LEU A 363 -21.14 4.04 -7.29
N TRP A 364 -21.51 2.94 -6.64
CA TRP A 364 -20.63 1.81 -6.35
C TRP A 364 -21.17 0.52 -6.98
N GLN A 365 -20.28 -0.39 -7.37
CA GLN A 365 -20.60 -1.72 -7.88
C GLN A 365 -19.58 -2.74 -7.40
N ILE A 366 -20.02 -3.99 -7.23
CA ILE A 366 -19.11 -5.13 -7.24
C ILE A 366 -18.98 -5.60 -8.69
N VAL A 367 -17.75 -5.87 -9.14
CA VAL A 367 -17.48 -6.23 -10.55
C VAL A 367 -17.44 -7.75 -10.76
N MET A 368 -16.76 -8.46 -9.86
CA MET A 368 -16.50 -9.90 -9.95
C MET A 368 -16.60 -10.52 -8.57
N HIS A 369 -17.48 -11.47 -8.37
CA HIS A 369 -17.52 -12.32 -7.19
C HIS A 369 -18.33 -13.57 -7.53
N HIS A 370 -17.70 -14.76 -7.54
CA HIS A 370 -18.35 -16.00 -8.00
C HIS A 370 -18.99 -15.89 -9.40
N GLY A 371 -18.43 -15.03 -10.25
CA GLY A 371 -19.01 -14.63 -11.52
C GLY A 371 -19.08 -13.11 -11.67
N THR A 372 -19.42 -12.68 -12.87
CA THR A 372 -19.59 -11.27 -13.20
C THR A 372 -20.87 -10.74 -12.58
N GLN A 373 -20.79 -9.60 -11.88
CA GLN A 373 -21.93 -8.99 -11.19
C GLN A 373 -22.35 -7.69 -11.89
N GLN A 374 -23.67 -7.43 -11.93
CA GLN A 374 -24.21 -6.22 -12.56
C GLN A 374 -24.31 -5.08 -11.53
N PRO A 375 -24.22 -3.81 -11.97
CA PRO A 375 -24.55 -2.68 -11.12
C PRO A 375 -25.95 -2.80 -10.48
N TYR A 376 -26.07 -2.47 -9.20
CA TYR A 376 -27.32 -2.59 -8.44
C TYR A 376 -27.88 -1.23 -7.98
N GLN A 377 -27.04 -0.20 -7.88
CA GLN A 377 -27.44 1.09 -7.28
C GLN A 377 -28.37 1.93 -8.17
N GLU A 378 -28.48 1.64 -9.46
CA GLU A 378 -29.52 2.22 -10.33
C GLU A 378 -30.90 1.55 -10.14
N LYS A 379 -30.98 0.39 -9.47
CA LYS A 379 -32.23 -0.34 -9.22
C LYS A 379 -32.89 0.11 -7.90
N PRO A 380 -34.24 0.10 -7.79
CA PRO A 380 -34.91 0.18 -6.50
C PRO A 380 -34.49 -0.98 -5.59
N PRO A 381 -34.30 -0.76 -4.27
CA PRO A 381 -33.93 -1.84 -3.35
C PRO A 381 -34.94 -2.98 -3.29
N GLY A 382 -36.22 -2.71 -3.56
CA GLY A 382 -37.25 -3.75 -3.67
C GLY A 382 -37.09 -4.70 -4.86
N ALA A 383 -36.20 -4.38 -5.81
CA ALA A 383 -35.84 -5.23 -6.94
C ALA A 383 -34.45 -5.86 -6.80
N TRP A 384 -33.76 -5.67 -5.67
CA TRP A 384 -32.46 -6.30 -5.43
C TRP A 384 -32.60 -7.81 -5.27
N ASP A 385 -31.85 -8.55 -6.08
CA ASP A 385 -31.65 -9.99 -5.91
C ASP A 385 -30.65 -10.28 -4.77
N GLU A 386 -30.23 -11.53 -4.63
CA GLU A 386 -29.28 -11.95 -3.60
C GLU A 386 -27.90 -11.32 -3.82
N TRP A 387 -27.41 -11.29 -5.06
CA TRP A 387 -26.11 -10.70 -5.37
C TRP A 387 -26.11 -9.19 -5.26
N ASP A 388 -27.20 -8.52 -5.59
CA ASP A 388 -27.37 -7.08 -5.35
C ASP A 388 -27.25 -6.75 -3.85
N LYS A 389 -27.78 -7.61 -2.96
CA LYS A 389 -27.67 -7.45 -1.50
C LYS A 389 -26.24 -7.72 -1.02
N THR A 390 -25.62 -8.81 -1.47
CA THR A 390 -24.21 -9.10 -1.17
C THR A 390 -23.29 -7.97 -1.66
N SER A 391 -23.61 -7.36 -2.81
CA SER A 391 -22.89 -6.18 -3.31
C SER A 391 -22.97 -5.01 -2.33
N GLU A 392 -24.17 -4.69 -1.83
CA GLU A 392 -24.35 -3.66 -0.80
C GLU A 392 -23.60 -4.01 0.50
N GLU A 393 -23.57 -5.28 0.91
CA GLU A 393 -22.78 -5.73 2.06
C GLU A 393 -21.28 -5.47 1.86
N TYR A 394 -20.71 -5.75 0.68
CA TYR A 394 -19.30 -5.40 0.38
C TYR A 394 -19.05 -3.90 0.37
N ARG A 395 -20.02 -3.10 -0.08
CA ARG A 395 -19.95 -1.63 -0.02
C ARG A 395 -19.82 -1.15 1.42
N THR A 396 -20.64 -1.69 2.32
CA THR A 396 -20.73 -1.22 3.71
C THR A 396 -19.73 -1.87 4.67
N CYS A 397 -19.31 -3.12 4.42
CA CYS A 397 -18.38 -3.85 5.27
C CYS A 397 -16.91 -3.67 4.91
N CYS A 398 -16.59 -3.43 3.64
CA CYS A 398 -15.27 -3.87 3.18
C CYS A 398 -14.57 -2.90 2.21
N THR A 399 -15.29 -1.94 1.65
CA THR A 399 -14.75 -1.06 0.60
C THR A 399 -14.87 0.41 0.99
N VAL A 400 -15.97 1.08 0.65
CA VAL A 400 -16.12 2.54 0.83
C VAL A 400 -15.83 2.98 2.27
N ARG A 401 -16.29 2.20 3.25
CA ARG A 401 -16.01 2.43 4.68
C ARG A 401 -14.52 2.40 5.04
N ALA A 402 -13.73 1.59 4.34
CA ALA A 402 -12.29 1.45 4.53
C ALA A 402 -11.48 2.49 3.72
N TRP A 403 -12.03 3.01 2.61
CA TRP A 403 -11.35 3.95 1.70
C TRP A 403 -11.33 5.40 2.18
N VAL A 404 -12.16 5.78 3.16
CA VAL A 404 -12.28 7.18 3.61
C VAL A 404 -10.94 7.80 4.01
N GLY A 405 -10.08 7.05 4.71
CA GLY A 405 -8.78 7.57 5.17
C GLY A 405 -7.83 7.90 4.03
N GLU A 406 -7.70 7.01 3.05
CA GLU A 406 -6.86 7.25 1.87
C GLU A 406 -7.44 8.34 0.97
N GLY A 407 -8.76 8.38 0.78
CA GLY A 407 -9.42 9.43 0.00
C GLY A 407 -9.24 10.82 0.63
N LEU A 408 -9.39 10.94 1.96
CA LEU A 408 -9.13 12.20 2.65
C LEU A 408 -7.66 12.62 2.55
N ALA A 409 -6.72 11.69 2.74
CA ALA A 409 -5.30 11.98 2.61
C ALA A 409 -4.93 12.44 1.19
N ALA A 410 -5.45 11.77 0.17
CA ALA A 410 -5.28 12.15 -1.23
C ALA A 410 -5.82 13.56 -1.51
N MET A 411 -7.02 13.88 -1.02
CA MET A 411 -7.58 15.23 -1.15
C MET A 411 -6.75 16.28 -0.40
N LEU A 412 -6.31 16.02 0.82
CA LEU A 412 -5.47 16.95 1.59
C LEU A 412 -4.14 17.25 0.88
N MET A 413 -3.60 16.27 0.16
CA MET A 413 -2.35 16.41 -0.60
C MET A 413 -2.55 16.92 -2.03
N GLY A 414 -3.77 17.28 -2.44
CA GLY A 414 -4.05 17.83 -3.76
C GLY A 414 -4.05 16.80 -4.90
N ALA A 415 -4.23 15.51 -4.60
CA ALA A 415 -3.96 14.39 -5.49
C ALA A 415 -5.12 13.95 -6.39
N LYS A 416 -6.26 14.67 -6.43
CA LYS A 416 -7.43 14.24 -7.23
C LYS A 416 -7.11 14.09 -8.72
N ALA A 417 -6.32 14.99 -9.27
CA ALA A 417 -5.95 14.96 -10.69
C ALA A 417 -5.01 13.79 -11.02
N GLU A 418 -4.04 13.50 -10.14
CA GLU A 418 -3.09 12.39 -10.27
C GLU A 418 -3.77 11.04 -10.05
N TRP A 419 -4.75 10.98 -9.14
CA TRP A 419 -5.61 9.80 -8.99
C TRP A 419 -6.45 9.57 -10.25
N ASN A 420 -6.97 10.63 -10.86
CA ASN A 420 -7.69 10.60 -12.12
C ASN A 420 -8.93 9.67 -12.15
N HIS A 421 -9.77 9.78 -11.12
CA HIS A 421 -11.08 9.10 -11.04
C HIS A 421 -11.94 9.79 -9.97
N ASN A 422 -12.78 10.75 -10.36
CA ASN A 422 -13.52 11.62 -9.44
C ASN A 422 -14.67 10.89 -8.74
N ALA A 423 -15.27 9.90 -9.41
CA ALA A 423 -16.34 9.08 -8.83
C ALA A 423 -15.93 8.42 -7.49
N PHE A 424 -14.66 8.06 -7.31
CA PHE A 424 -14.14 7.55 -6.05
C PHE A 424 -14.25 8.58 -4.91
N PHE A 425 -13.80 9.81 -5.15
CA PHE A 425 -13.84 10.87 -4.15
C PHE A 425 -15.28 11.28 -3.82
N ASP A 426 -16.13 11.45 -4.83
CA ASP A 426 -17.53 11.82 -4.63
C ASP A 426 -18.30 10.74 -3.88
N ASN A 427 -17.96 9.46 -4.09
CA ASN A 427 -18.53 8.35 -3.33
C ASN A 427 -18.14 8.40 -1.85
N ILE A 428 -16.89 8.72 -1.53
CA ILE A 428 -16.42 8.93 -0.14
C ILE A 428 -17.07 10.16 0.50
N GLU A 429 -17.20 11.27 -0.23
CA GLU A 429 -17.88 12.47 0.25
C GLU A 429 -19.34 12.19 0.61
N ASP A 430 -20.06 11.50 -0.28
CA ASP A 430 -21.45 11.12 -0.04
C ASP A 430 -21.56 10.12 1.12
N TRP A 431 -20.64 9.16 1.22
CA TRP A 431 -20.55 8.23 2.34
C TRP A 431 -20.43 8.97 3.67
N MET A 432 -19.49 9.93 3.78
CA MET A 432 -19.22 10.63 5.03
C MET A 432 -20.23 11.76 5.36
N ARG A 433 -21.12 12.10 4.44
CA ARG A 433 -22.05 13.22 4.58
C ARG A 433 -23.05 13.00 5.71
N LYS A 434 -23.06 13.88 6.72
CA LYS A 434 -24.02 13.77 7.84
C LYS A 434 -25.48 13.96 7.41
N THR A 435 -25.74 14.91 6.52
CA THR A 435 -27.08 15.12 5.94
C THR A 435 -27.37 14.09 4.86
N ASP A 436 -28.52 13.42 4.97
CA ASP A 436 -29.00 12.53 3.90
C ASP A 436 -29.73 13.34 2.83
N LEU A 437 -29.03 13.72 1.76
CA LEU A 437 -29.59 14.47 0.63
C LEU A 437 -30.67 13.68 -0.13
N TYR A 438 -30.73 12.37 0.11
CA TYR A 438 -31.55 11.44 -0.65
C TYR A 438 -32.79 10.97 0.13
N ALA A 439 -33.02 11.49 1.34
CA ALA A 439 -34.07 11.04 2.26
C ALA A 439 -35.46 10.99 1.59
N ASP A 440 -35.83 12.02 0.83
CA ASP A 440 -37.13 12.09 0.14
C ASP A 440 -37.27 11.03 -0.97
N ASN A 441 -36.16 10.67 -1.62
CA ASN A 441 -36.13 9.68 -2.71
C ASN A 441 -36.03 8.23 -2.20
N ARG A 442 -35.69 8.02 -0.93
CA ARG A 442 -35.56 6.68 -0.32
C ARG A 442 -36.86 5.91 -0.20
N LYS A 443 -38.03 6.57 -0.26
CA LYS A 443 -39.36 5.93 -0.18
C LYS A 443 -39.50 4.94 0.98
N GLY A 444 -38.93 5.27 2.14
CA GLY A 444 -38.97 4.45 3.35
C GLY A 444 -37.83 3.44 3.51
N TYR A 445 -36.93 3.28 2.52
CA TYR A 445 -35.71 2.50 2.73
C TYR A 445 -34.72 3.27 3.62
N PRO A 446 -34.21 2.66 4.70
CA PRO A 446 -33.32 3.35 5.61
C PRO A 446 -31.98 3.65 4.93
N ARG A 447 -31.34 4.74 5.38
CA ARG A 447 -29.92 4.96 5.13
C ARG A 447 -29.13 3.87 5.86
N PRO A 448 -28.09 3.26 5.23
CA PRO A 448 -27.25 2.29 5.92
C PRO A 448 -26.64 2.90 7.19
N PRO A 449 -26.65 2.19 8.33
CA PRO A 449 -26.17 2.72 9.60
C PRO A 449 -24.65 2.95 9.61
N GLU A 450 -23.89 2.30 8.73
CA GLU A 450 -22.45 2.46 8.57
C GLU A 450 -22.07 3.79 7.90
N GLU A 451 -22.97 4.37 7.09
CA GLU A 451 -22.71 5.65 6.44
C GLU A 451 -22.45 6.73 7.51
N THR A 452 -21.64 7.73 7.15
CA THR A 452 -21.13 8.80 8.01
C THR A 452 -20.04 8.39 9.01
N THR A 453 -19.58 7.14 8.98
CA THR A 453 -18.55 6.61 9.86
C THR A 453 -17.55 5.74 9.09
N THR A 454 -16.44 5.41 9.74
CA THR A 454 -15.40 4.52 9.23
C THR A 454 -15.21 3.32 10.16
N PHE A 455 -14.19 2.51 9.93
CA PHE A 455 -13.75 1.50 10.90
C PHE A 455 -12.93 2.09 12.03
N ASP A 456 -12.31 3.24 11.80
CA ASP A 456 -11.21 3.75 12.59
C ASP A 456 -11.62 5.09 13.19
N PRO A 457 -11.91 5.17 14.51
CA PRO A 457 -12.39 6.41 15.14
C PRO A 457 -11.47 7.62 14.92
N PHE A 458 -10.17 7.38 14.75
CA PHE A 458 -9.21 8.40 14.35
C PHE A 458 -9.55 9.05 13.00
N VAL A 459 -9.93 8.25 12.00
CA VAL A 459 -10.30 8.74 10.67
C VAL A 459 -11.58 9.57 10.75
N ASP A 460 -12.57 9.15 11.53
CA ASP A 460 -13.81 9.92 11.76
C ASP A 460 -13.52 11.30 12.39
N VAL A 461 -12.63 11.34 13.38
CA VAL A 461 -12.18 12.58 14.02
C VAL A 461 -11.42 13.45 13.02
N PHE A 462 -10.47 12.88 12.30
CA PHE A 462 -9.65 13.62 11.35
C PHE A 462 -10.50 14.21 10.22
N TRP A 463 -11.45 13.43 9.68
CA TRP A 463 -12.44 13.92 8.73
C TRP A 463 -13.24 15.09 9.31
N THR A 464 -13.77 14.94 10.52
CA THR A 464 -14.59 15.98 11.15
C THR A 464 -13.81 17.29 11.37
N LEU A 465 -12.54 17.20 11.76
CA LEU A 465 -11.70 18.37 12.04
C LEU A 465 -11.16 19.02 10.76
N HIS A 466 -10.70 18.21 9.81
CA HIS A 466 -9.81 18.67 8.74
C HIS A 466 -10.35 18.49 7.33
N ARG A 467 -11.55 17.92 7.15
CA ARG A 467 -12.17 17.90 5.82
C ARG A 467 -12.34 19.31 5.24
N GLY A 468 -12.59 20.31 6.10
CA GLY A 468 -12.66 21.72 5.70
C GLY A 468 -11.32 22.35 5.30
N ASP A 469 -10.20 21.71 5.64
CA ASP A 469 -8.84 22.18 5.33
C ASP A 469 -8.35 21.66 3.95
N VAL A 470 -9.12 20.79 3.29
CA VAL A 470 -8.80 20.29 1.94
C VAL A 470 -8.65 21.47 0.97
N PRO A 471 -7.49 21.63 0.32
CA PRO A 471 -7.27 22.74 -0.61
C PRO A 471 -8.14 22.57 -1.86
N ALA A 472 -8.50 23.72 -2.46
CA ALA A 472 -9.06 23.72 -3.80
C ALA A 472 -8.05 23.08 -4.78
N GLN A 473 -8.50 22.11 -5.54
CA GLN A 473 -7.66 21.32 -6.44
C GLN A 473 -8.46 20.92 -7.69
N PRO A 474 -7.78 20.70 -8.83
CA PRO A 474 -8.44 20.23 -10.03
C PRO A 474 -8.93 18.79 -9.87
N ASP A 475 -10.02 18.49 -10.55
CA ASP A 475 -10.50 17.14 -10.75
C ASP A 475 -9.63 16.39 -11.77
N GLY A 476 -9.70 15.07 -11.72
CA GLY A 476 -9.15 14.21 -12.76
C GLY A 476 -9.83 14.46 -14.11
N PRO A 477 -9.10 14.46 -15.23
CA PRO A 477 -9.70 14.63 -16.56
C PRO A 477 -10.52 13.42 -17.04
N SER A 478 -10.54 12.31 -16.29
CA SER A 478 -11.12 11.04 -16.71
C SER A 478 -12.00 10.44 -15.62
N ASP A 479 -13.28 10.23 -15.95
CA ASP A 479 -14.17 9.36 -15.19
C ASP A 479 -14.59 8.17 -16.05
N ARG A 480 -14.58 6.99 -15.44
CA ARG A 480 -14.76 5.72 -16.15
C ARG A 480 -15.69 4.80 -15.37
N LYS A 481 -16.42 3.98 -16.10
CA LYS A 481 -17.13 2.83 -15.55
C LYS A 481 -16.50 1.55 -16.03
N TRP A 482 -16.26 0.63 -15.11
CA TRP A 482 -15.98 -0.74 -15.50
C TRP A 482 -17.28 -1.37 -16.04
N ASP A 483 -17.33 -1.62 -17.33
CA ASP A 483 -18.50 -2.18 -18.02
C ASP A 483 -18.38 -3.69 -18.12
N VAL A 484 -19.05 -4.36 -17.19
CA VAL A 484 -19.03 -5.82 -17.05
C VAL A 484 -19.52 -6.58 -18.29
N ASN A 485 -20.24 -5.91 -19.20
CA ASN A 485 -20.78 -6.50 -20.42
C ASN A 485 -19.79 -6.44 -21.60
N GLN A 486 -18.64 -5.76 -21.46
CA GLN A 486 -17.61 -5.72 -22.49
C GLN A 486 -16.70 -6.96 -22.44
N SER A 487 -16.23 -7.37 -23.62
CA SER A 487 -15.21 -8.41 -23.80
C SER A 487 -13.80 -7.82 -23.84
N GLY A 488 -12.80 -8.57 -23.36
CA GLY A 488 -11.39 -8.17 -23.31
C GLY A 488 -10.87 -7.94 -21.89
N ASP A 489 -9.56 -7.70 -21.78
CA ASP A 489 -8.86 -7.62 -20.49
C ASP A 489 -9.11 -6.27 -19.77
N MET A 490 -9.33 -5.20 -20.55
CA MET A 490 -9.63 -3.85 -20.04
C MET A 490 -11.04 -3.44 -20.47
N LYS A 491 -11.98 -3.40 -19.52
CA LYS A 491 -13.43 -3.20 -19.79
C LYS A 491 -13.93 -1.79 -19.48
N TRP A 492 -13.06 -0.78 -19.62
CA TRP A 492 -13.40 0.60 -19.30
C TRP A 492 -14.34 1.23 -20.34
N LYS A 493 -15.43 1.81 -19.87
CA LYS A 493 -16.29 2.71 -20.63
C LYS A 493 -16.10 4.13 -20.12
N TRP A 494 -15.80 5.05 -21.04
CA TRP A 494 -15.66 6.47 -20.72
C TRP A 494 -17.00 7.11 -20.45
N GLU A 495 -17.11 7.76 -19.31
CA GLU A 495 -18.27 8.56 -18.96
C GLU A 495 -18.01 9.99 -19.44
N ARG A 496 -18.97 10.55 -20.17
CA ARG A 496 -18.90 11.93 -20.67
C ARG A 496 -19.63 12.88 -19.74
#